data_AF-A0A7C6LU88-F1
#
_entry.id   AF-A0A7C6LU88-F1
#
_cell.length_a   1.000
_cell.length_b   1.000
_cell.length_c   1.000
_cell.angle_alpha   90.00
_cell.angle_beta   90.00
_cell.angle_gamma   90.00
#
_symmetry.space_group_name_H-M   'P 1'
#
loop_
_entity.id
_entity.type
_entity.pdbx_description
1 polymer ?
#
loop_
_entity_poly.entity_id
_entity_poly.type
_entity_poly.pdbx_seq_one_letter_code
_entity_poly.pdbx_strand_id
1 'polypeptide(L)'
;MTAAGEPVERDWVQLDEFQTWLDSATRSVESADRDVPGTVLVWHEGGELAHAAVTIGGGYALHKPSQSWSSPVMVWTVEEVVRSWRFPGTRLSRHRIR
;
A
#
# COMPACT_ATOMS: atom_id res chain seq x y z
N MET A 1 16.22 -14.50 -6.82
CA MET A 1 16.84 -13.25 -6.32
C MET A 1 17.37 -13.56 -4.93
N THR A 2 18.51 -13.02 -4.53
CA THR A 2 19.11 -13.29 -3.22
C THR A 2 19.21 -12.00 -2.42
N ALA A 3 18.85 -12.03 -1.14
CA ALA A 3 19.12 -10.95 -0.19
C ALA A 3 20.12 -11.51 0.81
N ALA A 4 21.26 -10.81 1.00
CA ALA A 4 22.34 -11.26 1.88
C ALA A 4 22.90 -12.68 1.58
N GLY A 5 22.81 -13.16 0.33
CA GLY A 5 23.31 -14.48 -0.09
C GLY A 5 22.30 -15.63 0.04
N GLU A 6 21.14 -15.38 0.68
CA GLU A 6 20.09 -16.37 0.83
C GLU A 6 19.06 -16.29 -0.30
N PRO A 7 18.57 -17.42 -0.82
CA PRO A 7 17.43 -17.44 -1.73
C PRO A 7 16.22 -16.85 -1.02
N VAL A 8 15.72 -15.72 -1.51
CA VAL A 8 14.41 -15.22 -1.07
C VAL A 8 13.37 -15.86 -1.97
N GLU A 9 12.67 -16.86 -1.45
CA GLU A 9 11.37 -17.24 -2.00
C GLU A 9 10.48 -15.99 -1.92
N ARG A 10 10.09 -15.49 -3.09
CA ARG A 10 9.12 -14.42 -3.20
C ARG A 10 7.84 -15.06 -3.66
N ASP A 11 7.02 -15.47 -2.70
CA ASP A 11 5.63 -15.68 -2.99
C ASP A 11 5.05 -14.33 -3.40
N TRP A 12 4.58 -14.28 -4.65
CA TRP A 12 3.88 -13.11 -5.15
C TRP A 12 2.56 -13.03 -4.39
N VAL A 13 2.40 -11.98 -3.59
CA VAL A 13 1.15 -11.72 -2.87
C VAL A 13 0.02 -11.67 -3.90
N GLN A 14 -0.95 -12.57 -3.78
CA GLN A 14 -2.13 -12.57 -4.62
C GLN A 14 -3.10 -11.47 -4.16
N LEU A 15 -3.86 -10.90 -5.09
CA LEU A 15 -4.83 -9.84 -4.75
C LEU A 15 -5.88 -10.33 -3.73
N ASP A 16 -6.35 -11.58 -3.88
CA ASP A 16 -7.33 -12.20 -2.99
C ASP A 16 -6.80 -12.40 -1.56
N GLU A 17 -5.52 -12.80 -1.45
CA GLU A 17 -4.84 -12.94 -0.15
C GLU A 17 -4.68 -11.59 0.53
N PHE A 18 -4.28 -10.56 -0.23
CA PHE A 18 -4.17 -9.21 0.30
C PHE A 18 -5.53 -8.68 0.76
N GLN A 19 -6.59 -8.88 -0.01
CA GLN A 19 -7.94 -8.46 0.36
C GLN A 19 -8.41 -9.18 1.64
N THR A 20 -8.20 -10.50 1.72
CA THR A 20 -8.51 -11.29 2.91
C THR A 20 -7.76 -10.79 4.15
N TRP A 21 -6.47 -10.47 4.00
CA TRP A 21 -5.69 -9.87 5.07
C TRP A 21 -6.22 -8.48 5.44
N LEU A 22 -6.53 -7.63 4.46
CA LEU A 22 -7.04 -6.28 4.70
C LEU A 22 -8.30 -6.32 5.55
N ASP A 23 -9.26 -7.18 5.20
CA ASP A 23 -10.54 -7.30 5.92
C ASP A 23 -10.36 -7.88 7.33
N SER A 24 -9.50 -8.89 7.48
CA SER A 24 -9.30 -9.61 8.75
C SER A 24 -8.35 -8.93 9.73
N ALA A 25 -7.35 -8.20 9.25
CA ALA A 25 -6.30 -7.61 10.07
C ALA A 25 -6.44 -6.09 10.27
N THR A 26 -7.31 -5.42 9.50
CA THR A 26 -7.41 -3.96 9.55
C THR A 26 -8.84 -3.44 9.77
N ARG A 27 -8.94 -2.18 10.19
CA ARG A 27 -10.20 -1.43 10.29
C ARG A 27 -10.14 -0.15 9.46
N SER A 28 -11.21 0.18 8.76
CA SER A 28 -11.34 1.46 8.06
C SER A 28 -11.23 2.63 9.04
N VAL A 29 -10.54 3.70 8.65
CA VAL A 29 -10.40 4.93 9.44
C VAL A 29 -10.70 6.17 8.62
N GLU A 30 -11.34 7.14 9.27
CA GLU A 30 -11.64 8.44 8.68
C GLU A 30 -10.38 9.31 8.52
N SER A 31 -10.42 10.22 7.55
CA SER A 31 -9.24 10.91 6.99
C SER A 31 -8.45 11.85 7.93
N ALA A 32 -8.82 11.96 9.20
CA ALA A 32 -8.20 12.88 10.16
C ALA A 32 -6.77 12.45 10.56
N ASP A 33 -6.46 11.15 10.48
CA ASP A 33 -5.16 10.61 10.92
C ASP A 33 -4.23 10.30 9.74
N ARG A 34 -3.85 11.33 8.97
CA ARG A 34 -3.07 11.16 7.73
C ARG A 34 -1.64 10.67 7.93
N ASP A 35 -1.09 10.79 9.13
CA ASP A 35 0.32 10.48 9.42
C ASP A 35 0.51 9.48 10.58
N VAL A 36 -0.52 8.69 10.91
CA VAL A 36 -0.32 7.63 11.90
C VAL A 36 0.46 6.49 11.25
N PRO A 37 1.67 6.14 11.74
CA PRO A 37 2.45 5.03 11.19
C PRO A 37 1.66 3.72 11.18
N GLY A 38 1.83 2.91 10.14
CA GLY A 38 1.07 1.66 9.96
C GLY A 38 -0.34 1.85 9.40
N THR A 39 -0.70 3.05 8.94
CA THR A 39 -1.93 3.27 8.17
C THR A 39 -1.73 2.75 6.75
N VAL A 40 -2.57 1.79 6.34
CA VAL A 40 -2.61 1.23 5.00
C VAL A 40 -3.48 2.13 4.12
N LEU A 41 -2.88 2.68 3.07
CA LEU A 41 -3.55 3.43 2.02
C LEU A 41 -3.88 2.46 0.90
N VAL A 42 -5.15 2.38 0.50
CA VAL A 42 -5.61 1.44 -0.53
C VAL A 42 -6.39 2.18 -1.60
N TRP A 43 -6.00 1.99 -2.86
CA TRP A 43 -6.69 2.55 -4.01
C TRP A 43 -7.45 1.46 -4.74
N HIS A 44 -8.71 1.74 -5.03
CA HIS A 44 -9.52 0.94 -5.93
C HIS A 44 -9.77 1.70 -7.22
N GLU A 45 -9.75 1.01 -8.36
CA GLU A 45 -10.11 1.52 -9.67
C GLU A 45 -11.25 0.67 -10.23
N GLY A 46 -12.39 1.28 -10.56
CA GLY A 46 -13.56 0.53 -11.04
C GLY A 46 -14.14 -0.47 -10.03
N GLY A 47 -13.78 -0.37 -8.76
CA GLY A 47 -14.16 -1.32 -7.70
C GLY A 47 -13.11 -2.38 -7.40
N GLU A 48 -12.07 -2.50 -8.22
CA GLU A 48 -11.00 -3.48 -8.07
C GLU A 48 -9.79 -2.88 -7.35
N LEU A 49 -9.09 -3.70 -6.56
CA LEU A 49 -7.87 -3.29 -5.87
C LEU A 49 -6.76 -2.96 -6.88
N ALA A 50 -6.27 -1.72 -6.87
CA ALA A 50 -5.29 -1.24 -7.85
C ALA A 50 -3.92 -0.95 -7.24
N HIS A 51 -3.86 -0.45 -6.00
CA HIS A 51 -2.60 -0.08 -5.35
C HIS A 51 -2.71 -0.06 -3.84
N ALA A 52 -1.56 -0.25 -3.18
CA ALA A 52 -1.44 -0.12 -1.73
C ALA A 52 -0.12 0.56 -1.32
N ALA A 53 -0.16 1.28 -0.21
CA ALA A 53 1.00 1.86 0.46
C ALA A 53 0.80 1.81 1.98
N VAL A 54 1.88 1.92 2.75
CA VAL A 54 1.81 1.98 4.22
C VAL A 54 2.55 3.20 4.73
N THR A 55 1.93 3.97 5.61
CA THR A 55 2.58 5.11 6.26
C THR A 55 3.66 4.63 7.24
N ILE A 56 4.77 5.35 7.32
CA ILE A 56 5.88 5.06 8.25
C ILE A 56 6.13 6.18 9.26
N GLY A 57 5.30 7.24 9.24
CA GLY A 57 5.38 8.41 10.10
C GLY A 57 6.21 9.54 9.51
N GLY A 58 6.10 10.73 10.11
CA GLY A 58 6.84 11.91 9.70
C GLY A 58 6.44 12.43 8.31
N GLY A 59 5.23 12.10 7.87
CA GLY A 59 4.69 12.45 6.56
C GLY A 59 5.13 11.51 5.43
N TYR A 60 5.73 10.35 5.72
CA TYR A 60 6.24 9.42 4.70
C TYR A 60 5.44 8.13 4.61
N ALA A 61 5.49 7.51 3.43
CA ALA A 61 4.91 6.20 3.14
C ALA A 61 5.87 5.33 2.31
N LEU A 62 5.85 4.03 2.61
CA LEU A 62 6.50 2.99 1.85
C LEU A 62 5.51 2.45 0.80
N HIS A 63 5.93 2.37 -0.46
CA HIS A 63 5.12 1.77 -1.52
C HIS A 63 5.98 1.16 -2.63
N LYS A 64 5.37 0.32 -3.47
CA LYS A 64 5.96 -0.20 -4.69
C LYS A 64 5.13 0.29 -5.89
N PRO A 65 5.65 1.15 -6.78
CA PRO A 65 4.83 1.84 -7.80
C PRO A 65 4.14 0.94 -8.81
N SER A 66 4.64 -0.28 -9.00
CA SER A 66 4.04 -1.25 -9.91
C SER A 66 4.29 -2.67 -9.38
N GLN A 67 3.48 -3.62 -9.82
CA GLN A 67 3.68 -5.05 -9.55
C GLN A 67 4.77 -5.69 -10.45
N SER A 68 5.72 -4.90 -10.97
CA SER A 68 6.87 -5.43 -11.71
C SER A 68 7.99 -5.90 -10.77
N TRP A 69 8.68 -6.97 -11.16
CA TRP A 69 9.87 -7.46 -10.46
C TRP A 69 10.99 -6.41 -10.39
N SER A 70 11.08 -5.55 -11.40
CA SER A 70 12.13 -4.52 -11.52
C SER A 70 11.79 -3.21 -10.81
N SER A 71 10.53 -3.00 -10.40
CA SER A 71 10.16 -1.78 -9.69
C SER A 71 10.68 -1.81 -8.25
N PRO A 72 11.43 -0.77 -7.82
CA PRO A 72 11.93 -0.71 -6.45
C PRO A 72 10.78 -0.46 -5.47
N VAL A 73 11.00 -0.84 -4.21
CA VAL A 73 10.24 -0.29 -3.09
C VAL A 73 10.80 1.11 -2.81
N MET A 74 9.93 2.10 -2.68
CA MET A 74 10.32 3.50 -2.48
C MET A 74 9.64 4.08 -1.24
N VAL A 75 10.28 5.11 -0.70
CA VAL A 75 9.74 5.94 0.38
C VAL A 75 9.48 7.33 -0.20
N TRP A 76 8.21 7.72 -0.27
CA TRP A 76 7.76 9.03 -0.74
C TRP A 76 6.98 9.72 0.37
N THR A 77 6.74 11.03 0.24
CA THR A 77 5.78 11.68 1.13
C THR A 77 4.39 11.09 0.90
N VAL A 78 3.57 11.02 1.95
CA VAL A 78 2.17 10.59 1.88
C VAL A 78 1.42 11.41 0.82
N GLU A 79 1.74 12.70 0.72
CA GLU A 79 1.15 13.58 -0.28
C GLU A 79 1.53 13.20 -1.71
N GLU A 80 2.81 12.92 -2.00
CA GLU A 80 3.25 12.46 -3.31
C GLU A 80 2.57 11.15 -3.72
N VAL A 81 2.50 10.17 -2.82
CA VAL A 81 1.82 8.89 -3.10
C VAL A 81 0.32 9.10 -3.38
N VAL A 82 -0.35 9.93 -2.59
CA VAL A 82 -1.78 10.24 -2.80
C VAL A 82 -1.99 10.97 -4.13
N ARG A 83 -1.13 11.92 -4.47
CA ARG A 83 -1.22 12.66 -5.73
C ARG A 83 -0.89 11.79 -6.94
N SER A 84 0.06 10.86 -6.83
CA SER A 84 0.45 9.98 -7.93
C SER A 84 -0.62 8.97 -8.31
N TRP A 85 -1.65 8.78 -7.48
CA TRP A 85 -2.79 7.88 -7.73
C TRP A 85 -4.12 8.62 -7.88
N ARG A 86 -4.08 9.94 -8.11
CA ARG A 86 -5.28 10.76 -8.36
C ARG A 86 -5.66 10.76 -9.84
N PHE A 87 -6.27 9.66 -10.29
CA PHE A 87 -6.82 9.55 -11.65
C PHE A 87 -8.34 9.36 -11.61
N PRO A 88 -9.08 9.74 -12.67
CA PRO A 88 -10.53 9.50 -12.74
C PRO A 88 -10.87 8.02 -12.51
N GLY A 89 -11.90 7.74 -11.70
CA GLY A 89 -12.32 6.37 -11.39
C GLY A 89 -11.58 5.71 -10.23
N THR A 90 -10.54 6.35 -9.67
CA THR A 90 -9.84 5.86 -8.49
C THR A 90 -10.48 6.33 -7.18
N ARG A 91 -10.50 5.46 -6.16
CA ARG A 91 -10.98 5.76 -4.82
C ARG A 91 -9.97 5.32 -3.76
N LEU A 92 -9.55 6.27 -2.92
CA LEU A 92 -8.67 6.02 -1.78
C LEU A 92 -9.48 5.68 -0.52
N SER A 93 -9.17 4.54 0.10
CA SER A 93 -9.57 4.17 1.46
C SER A 93 -8.34 4.08 2.38
N ARG A 94 -8.56 4.20 3.69
CA ARG A 94 -7.51 4.16 4.71
C ARG A 94 -7.88 3.14 5.75
N HIS A 95 -6.91 2.32 6.15
CA HIS A 95 -7.10 1.28 7.14
C HIS A 95 -6.01 1.30 8.19
N ARG A 96 -6.36 1.01 9.44
CA ARG A 96 -5.40 0.76 10.51
C ARG A 96 -5.31 -0.73 10.80
N ILE A 97 -4.09 -1.21 10.93
CA ILE A 97 -3.81 -2.54 11.47
C ILE A 97 -4.33 -2.59 12.92
N ARG A 98 -4.98 -3.69 13.27
CA ARG A 98 -5.53 -3.95 14.62
C ARG A 98 -4.43 -4.21 15.64
#